data_AF-A0A2E5B8X7-F1
#
_entry.id   AF-A0A2E5B8X7-F1
#
_cell.length_a   1.000
_cell.length_b   1.000
_cell.length_c   1.000
_cell.angle_alpha   90.00
_cell.angle_beta   90.00
_cell.angle_gamma   90.00
#
_symmetry.space_group_name_H-M   'P 1'
#
loop_
_entity.id
_entity.type
_entity.pdbx_description
1 polymer ?
#
loop_
_entity_poly.entity_id
_entity_poly.type
_entity_poly.pdbx_seq_one_letter_code
_entity_poly.pdbx_strand_id
1 'polypeptide(L)'
;MKDIWYRMSFFCVMTLYQNQKTGQIVEFISHHDKDWAMVKNNAGQVVYVALADLVSYEAGKGRTGQTIEPQTAEDHKDEDKMPESVIPVDTRLNVNVATAENIAKAVKGIGYATAKKIVELRLSLPGERFKNLDQLKKISRVDWDTIIAEDLIYVA
;
A
#
# COMPACT_ATOMS: atom_id res chain seq x y z
N MET A 1 30.01 -3.29 40.36
CA MET A 1 28.69 -3.93 40.20
C MET A 1 28.18 -3.56 38.81
N LYS A 2 28.13 -4.57 37.92
CA LYS A 2 27.38 -4.69 36.66
C LYS A 2 27.78 -3.82 35.47
N ASP A 3 28.68 -4.41 34.69
CA ASP A 3 28.64 -4.54 33.22
C ASP A 3 27.24 -4.41 32.62
N ILE A 4 27.13 -3.76 31.46
CA ILE A 4 26.52 -4.30 30.23
C ILE A 4 26.99 -3.39 29.08
N TRP A 5 27.94 -3.90 28.31
CA TRP A 5 28.25 -3.43 26.96
C TRP A 5 27.05 -3.75 26.06
N TYR A 6 26.31 -2.73 25.62
CA TYR A 6 25.38 -2.89 24.50
C TYR A 6 26.19 -2.94 23.20
N ARG A 7 26.76 -4.11 22.91
CA ARG A 7 27.16 -4.48 21.56
C ARG A 7 25.86 -4.73 20.81
N MET A 8 25.24 -3.65 20.36
CA MET A 8 24.15 -3.70 19.40
C MET A 8 24.76 -4.29 18.14
N SER A 9 24.70 -5.62 18.01
CA SER A 9 24.90 -6.29 16.75
C SER A 9 23.92 -5.62 15.79
N PHE A 10 24.44 -4.71 14.96
CA PHE A 10 23.86 -4.41 13.67
C PHE A 10 23.86 -5.75 12.93
N PHE A 11 22.84 -6.55 13.18
CA PHE A 11 22.36 -7.51 12.20
C PHE A 11 21.84 -6.63 11.06
N CYS A 12 22.78 -6.12 10.27
CA CYS A 12 22.48 -5.72 8.91
C CYS A 12 21.90 -7.00 8.31
N VAL A 13 20.59 -7.02 8.08
CA VAL A 13 19.91 -8.12 7.43
C VAL A 13 20.39 -8.06 5.98
N MET A 14 21.60 -8.56 5.74
CA MET A 14 22.20 -8.67 4.41
C MET A 14 21.29 -9.63 3.66
N THR A 15 20.56 -9.12 2.69
CA THR A 15 19.67 -9.94 1.86
C THR A 15 20.54 -10.80 0.95
N LEU A 16 20.79 -12.02 1.40
CA LEU A 16 21.55 -13.01 0.65
C LEU A 16 20.63 -13.69 -0.35
N TYR A 17 21.16 -13.94 -1.52
CA TYR A 17 20.52 -14.61 -2.62
C TYR A 17 21.41 -15.75 -3.10
N GLN A 18 20.81 -16.86 -3.50
CA GLN A 18 21.50 -17.94 -4.17
C GLN A 18 21.26 -17.81 -5.67
N ASN A 19 22.35 -17.73 -6.42
CA ASN A 19 22.31 -17.87 -7.87
C ASN A 19 22.00 -19.32 -8.22
N GLN A 20 20.92 -19.59 -8.95
CA GLN A 20 20.50 -20.94 -9.33
C GLN A 20 21.44 -21.61 -10.33
N LYS A 21 22.09 -20.85 -11.22
CA LYS A 21 22.98 -21.38 -12.26
C LYS A 21 24.32 -21.83 -11.68
N THR A 22 24.87 -21.06 -10.74
CA THR A 22 26.20 -21.34 -10.16
C THR A 22 26.13 -21.95 -8.77
N GLY A 23 24.95 -21.90 -8.12
CA GLY A 23 24.75 -22.32 -6.73
C GLY A 23 25.37 -21.38 -5.70
N GLN A 24 26.03 -20.30 -6.13
CA GLN A 24 26.76 -19.38 -5.25
C GLN A 24 25.83 -18.48 -4.46
N ILE A 25 26.19 -18.21 -3.21
CA ILE A 25 25.52 -17.23 -2.37
C ILE A 25 26.15 -15.87 -2.64
N VAL A 26 25.28 -14.91 -2.97
CA VAL A 26 25.63 -13.55 -3.32
C VAL A 26 24.76 -12.59 -2.51
N GLU A 27 25.34 -11.46 -2.12
CA GLU A 27 24.63 -10.39 -1.44
C GLU A 27 24.05 -9.43 -2.47
N PHE A 28 22.78 -9.07 -2.35
CA PHE A 28 22.17 -8.10 -3.25
C PHE A 28 22.64 -6.68 -2.90
N ILE A 29 23.20 -5.96 -3.88
CA ILE A 29 23.67 -4.58 -3.70
C ILE A 29 22.64 -3.59 -4.25
N SER A 30 22.30 -3.70 -5.54
CA SER A 30 21.35 -2.80 -6.19
C SER A 30 20.82 -3.39 -7.49
N HIS A 31 19.72 -2.84 -7.99
CA HIS A 31 19.26 -3.10 -9.35
C HIS A 31 20.11 -2.27 -10.32
N HIS A 32 20.56 -2.89 -11.42
CA HIS A 32 21.32 -2.20 -12.47
C HIS A 32 20.44 -1.96 -13.69
N ASP A 33 19.57 -2.92 -14.04
CA ASP A 33 18.63 -2.85 -15.16
C ASP A 33 17.36 -3.67 -14.88
N LYS A 34 16.49 -3.76 -15.89
CA LYS A 34 15.27 -4.58 -15.92
C LYS A 34 15.42 -5.98 -15.35
N ASP A 35 16.35 -6.69 -15.95
CA ASP A 35 16.51 -8.12 -15.78
C ASP A 35 17.81 -8.43 -15.00
N TRP A 36 18.56 -7.40 -14.56
CA TRP A 36 19.89 -7.56 -13.99
C TRP A 36 20.06 -6.90 -12.62
N ALA A 37 20.57 -7.69 -11.69
CA ALA A 37 20.89 -7.32 -10.33
C ALA A 37 22.40 -7.23 -10.17
N MET A 38 22.85 -6.18 -9.51
CA MET A 38 24.21 -6.03 -9.07
C MET A 38 24.34 -6.72 -7.72
N VAL A 39 25.14 -7.79 -7.69
CA VAL A 39 25.32 -8.63 -6.51
C VAL A 39 26.80 -8.71 -6.12
N LYS A 40 27.08 -8.88 -4.85
CA LYS A 40 28.42 -9.08 -4.31
C LYS A 40 28.64 -10.55 -4.02
N ASN A 41 29.71 -11.15 -4.52
CA ASN A 41 30.06 -12.52 -4.16
C ASN A 41 30.82 -12.58 -2.82
N ASN A 42 31.04 -13.79 -2.30
CA ASN A 42 31.82 -14.00 -1.06
C ASN A 42 33.30 -13.56 -1.17
N ALA A 43 33.82 -13.38 -2.39
CA ALA A 43 35.15 -12.82 -2.63
C ALA A 43 35.16 -11.28 -2.61
N GLY A 44 34.00 -10.65 -2.36
CA GLY A 44 33.84 -9.21 -2.31
C GLY A 44 33.79 -8.52 -3.67
N GLN A 45 33.76 -9.27 -4.77
CA GLN A 45 33.65 -8.76 -6.13
C GLN A 45 32.19 -8.52 -6.51
N VAL A 46 31.95 -7.42 -7.19
CA VAL A 46 30.64 -7.05 -7.73
C VAL A 46 30.45 -7.74 -9.08
N VAL A 47 29.37 -8.50 -9.21
CA VAL A 47 29.02 -9.27 -10.40
C VAL A 47 27.58 -8.93 -10.78
N TYR A 48 27.31 -8.87 -12.08
CA TYR A 48 25.96 -8.68 -12.60
C TYR A 48 25.33 -10.04 -12.89
N VAL A 49 24.17 -10.30 -12.29
CA VAL A 49 23.44 -11.57 -12.43
C VAL A 49 22.00 -11.27 -12.80
N ALA A 50 21.39 -12.12 -13.63
CA ALA A 50 20.00 -11.95 -13.97
C ALA A 50 19.10 -12.14 -12.73
N LEU A 51 18.10 -11.28 -12.54
CA LEU A 51 17.15 -11.35 -11.41
C LEU A 51 16.45 -12.71 -11.35
N ALA A 52 16.06 -13.24 -12.52
CA ALA A 52 15.41 -14.53 -12.65
C ALA A 52 16.27 -15.72 -12.14
N ASP A 53 17.59 -15.56 -12.11
CA ASP A 53 18.50 -16.57 -11.62
C ASP A 53 18.79 -16.43 -10.11
N LEU A 54 18.28 -15.39 -9.45
CA LEU A 54 18.49 -15.13 -8.03
C LEU A 54 17.28 -15.57 -7.20
N VAL A 55 17.53 -16.43 -6.22
CA VAL A 55 16.52 -16.86 -5.24
C VAL A 55 16.94 -16.44 -3.85
N SER A 56 16.00 -15.96 -3.04
CA SER A 56 16.32 -15.56 -1.67
C SER A 56 16.91 -16.72 -0.86
N TYR A 57 17.95 -16.42 -0.09
CA TYR A 57 18.66 -17.38 0.73
C TYR A 57 18.79 -16.85 2.16
N GLU A 58 18.18 -17.53 3.13
CA GLU A 58 18.38 -17.22 4.55
C GLU A 58 19.39 -18.19 5.16
N ALA A 59 20.48 -17.64 5.73
CA ALA A 59 21.46 -18.41 6.49
C ALA A 59 20.79 -19.05 7.71
N GLY A 60 20.52 -20.36 7.63
CA GLY A 60 19.91 -21.15 8.71
C GLY A 60 18.59 -21.84 8.35
N LYS A 61 17.86 -21.39 7.31
CA LYS A 61 16.63 -22.05 6.82
C LYS A 61 16.76 -22.70 5.43
N GLY A 62 17.86 -22.45 4.72
CA GLY A 62 18.08 -23.00 3.39
C GLY A 62 17.38 -22.18 2.30
N ARG A 63 17.05 -22.82 1.18
CA ARG A 63 16.35 -22.18 0.05
C ARG A 63 14.90 -21.89 0.45
N THR A 64 14.54 -20.62 0.59
CA THR A 64 13.18 -20.22 0.98
C THR A 64 12.23 -20.14 -0.21
N GLY A 65 12.71 -20.37 -1.44
CA GLY A 65 11.86 -20.54 -2.62
C GLY A 65 11.17 -19.27 -3.13
N GLN A 66 11.51 -18.09 -2.62
CA GLN A 66 11.01 -16.83 -3.18
C GLN A 66 11.92 -16.41 -4.34
N THR A 67 11.39 -16.56 -5.55
CA THR A 67 11.96 -16.05 -6.80
C THR A 67 11.89 -14.52 -6.81
N ILE A 68 13.01 -13.86 -7.10
CA ILE A 68 13.07 -12.40 -7.27
C ILE A 68 12.42 -12.03 -8.61
N GLU A 69 11.34 -11.25 -8.57
CA GLU A 69 10.62 -10.81 -9.77
C GLU A 69 11.39 -9.69 -10.50
N PRO A 70 11.46 -9.72 -11.85
CA PRO A 70 12.23 -8.77 -12.66
C PRO A 70 11.68 -7.34 -12.60
N GLN A 71 12.57 -6.35 -12.58
CA GLN A 71 12.26 -4.93 -12.44
C GLN A 71 12.18 -4.20 -13.79
N THR A 72 11.30 -4.52 -14.74
CA THR A 72 10.70 -3.45 -15.57
C THR A 72 9.43 -3.84 -16.30
N ALA A 73 8.77 -2.76 -16.71
CA ALA A 73 7.55 -2.67 -17.47
C ALA A 73 6.36 -2.96 -16.58
N GLU A 74 5.99 -1.86 -15.93
CA GLU A 74 4.66 -1.58 -15.41
C GLU A 74 4.44 -2.22 -14.05
N ASP A 75 4.89 -1.47 -13.04
CA ASP A 75 4.05 -1.22 -11.88
C ASP A 75 2.75 -0.55 -12.41
N HIS A 76 1.90 -1.34 -13.08
CA HIS A 76 0.48 -1.25 -12.88
C HIS A 76 0.34 -1.52 -11.39
N LYS A 77 0.48 -0.43 -10.63
CA LYS A 77 0.12 -0.40 -9.23
C LYS A 77 -1.32 -0.88 -9.22
N ASP A 78 -1.53 -2.14 -8.86
CA ASP A 78 -2.76 -2.57 -8.25
C ASP A 78 -2.80 -1.80 -6.91
N GLU A 79 -3.19 -0.53 -6.99
CA GLU A 79 -3.50 0.33 -5.83
C GLU A 79 -4.77 -0.17 -5.11
N ASP A 80 -5.33 -1.31 -5.52
CA ASP A 80 -6.58 -1.90 -5.06
C ASP A 80 -6.41 -3.11 -4.11
N LYS A 81 -5.22 -3.32 -3.52
CA LYS A 81 -5.10 -4.12 -2.30
C LYS A 81 -4.43 -3.34 -1.19
N MET A 82 -5.23 -2.47 -0.57
CA MET A 82 -4.94 -1.95 0.76
C MET A 82 -4.85 -3.14 1.75
N PRO A 83 -3.87 -3.15 2.67
CA PRO A 83 -3.78 -4.19 3.68
C PRO A 83 -5.07 -4.23 4.50
N GLU A 84 -5.65 -5.42 4.67
CA GLU A 84 -6.78 -5.63 5.59
C GLU A 84 -6.33 -5.22 6.99
N SER A 85 -6.65 -3.99 7.35
CA SER A 85 -6.44 -3.42 8.67
C SER A 85 -7.40 -4.10 9.63
N VAL A 86 -6.90 -5.11 10.33
CA VAL A 86 -7.55 -5.79 11.46
C VAL A 86 -7.54 -4.87 12.68
N ILE A 87 -8.23 -3.73 12.60
CA ILE A 87 -8.65 -2.97 13.77
C ILE A 87 -10.10 -2.53 13.52
N PRO A 88 -11.08 -3.11 14.23
CA PRO A 88 -12.46 -2.67 14.12
C PRO A 88 -12.69 -1.40 14.95
N VAL A 89 -13.77 -0.69 14.58
CA VAL A 89 -14.45 0.43 15.24
C VAL A 89 -14.06 1.83 14.71
N ASP A 90 -14.98 2.42 13.93
CA ASP A 90 -15.02 3.79 13.35
C ASP A 90 -14.40 4.09 11.96
N THR A 91 -14.78 3.33 10.93
CA THR A 91 -14.48 3.64 9.50
C THR A 91 -15.59 4.41 8.75
N ARG A 92 -16.62 4.91 9.45
CA ARG A 92 -17.71 5.66 8.79
C ARG A 92 -17.23 7.07 8.41
N LEU A 93 -17.56 7.53 7.21
CA LEU A 93 -17.18 8.87 6.73
C LEU A 93 -18.21 9.92 7.16
N ASN A 94 -17.78 10.95 7.89
CA ASN A 94 -18.61 12.10 8.20
C ASN A 94 -18.73 13.04 7.00
N VAL A 95 -19.91 13.13 6.40
CA VAL A 95 -20.16 13.97 5.19
C VAL A 95 -20.03 15.48 5.49
N ASN A 96 -20.24 15.89 6.73
CA ASN A 96 -20.12 17.29 7.15
C ASN A 96 -18.67 17.77 7.23
N VAL A 97 -17.73 16.86 7.51
CA VAL A 97 -16.30 17.19 7.70
C VAL A 97 -15.47 16.78 6.48
N ALA A 98 -15.91 15.75 5.75
CA ALA A 98 -15.17 15.22 4.62
C ALA A 98 -14.98 16.23 3.47
N THR A 99 -13.83 16.10 2.80
CA THR A 99 -13.53 16.79 1.54
C THR A 99 -14.19 16.06 0.37
N ALA A 100 -14.35 16.75 -0.77
CA ALA A 100 -14.91 16.13 -1.98
C ALA A 100 -14.09 14.91 -2.44
N GLU A 101 -12.77 14.95 -2.28
CA GLU A 101 -11.90 13.80 -2.60
C GLU A 101 -12.17 12.60 -1.71
N ASN A 102 -12.33 12.82 -0.40
CA ASN A 102 -12.58 11.75 0.55
C ASN A 102 -13.96 11.12 0.33
N ILE A 103 -14.98 11.93 0.00
CA ILE A 103 -16.31 11.41 -0.33
C ILE A 103 -16.26 10.58 -1.61
N ALA A 104 -15.54 11.03 -2.64
CA ALA A 104 -15.41 10.30 -3.90
C ALA A 104 -14.61 8.98 -3.76
N LYS A 105 -13.64 8.93 -2.85
CA LYS A 105 -12.85 7.72 -2.59
C LYS A 105 -13.58 6.72 -1.70
N ALA A 106 -14.32 7.20 -0.69
CA ALA A 106 -14.98 6.33 0.28
C ALA A 106 -16.30 5.75 -0.22
N VAL A 107 -16.99 6.42 -1.16
CA VAL A 107 -18.31 6.01 -1.63
C VAL A 107 -18.26 5.55 -3.07
N LYS A 108 -18.37 4.24 -3.29
CA LYS A 108 -18.42 3.64 -4.62
C LYS A 108 -19.64 4.16 -5.38
N GLY A 109 -19.42 4.65 -6.60
CA GLY A 109 -20.47 5.26 -7.44
C GLY A 109 -20.58 6.79 -7.31
N ILE A 110 -19.87 7.41 -6.36
CA ILE A 110 -19.74 8.87 -6.29
C ILE A 110 -18.40 9.30 -6.90
N GLY A 111 -18.43 9.85 -8.11
CA GLY A 111 -17.26 10.49 -8.71
C GLY A 111 -16.98 11.88 -8.11
N TYR A 112 -15.80 12.43 -8.40
CA TYR A 112 -15.37 13.76 -7.90
C TYR A 112 -16.37 14.89 -8.23
N ALA A 113 -16.95 14.89 -9.43
CA ALA A 113 -17.94 15.90 -9.83
C ALA A 113 -19.20 15.88 -8.96
N THR A 114 -19.62 14.69 -8.52
CA THR A 114 -20.76 14.52 -7.63
C THR A 114 -20.39 14.88 -6.19
N ALA A 115 -19.20 14.48 -5.75
CA ALA A 115 -18.69 14.86 -4.44
C ALA A 115 -18.56 16.37 -4.27
N LYS A 116 -18.15 17.09 -5.32
CA LYS A 116 -18.14 18.55 -5.32
C LYS A 116 -19.54 19.14 -5.11
N LYS A 117 -20.57 18.59 -5.76
CA LYS A 117 -21.97 19.00 -5.56
C LYS A 117 -22.45 18.74 -4.13
N ILE A 118 -21.99 17.68 -3.47
CA ILE A 118 -22.29 17.42 -2.05
C ILE A 118 -21.71 18.54 -1.19
N VAL A 119 -20.46 18.93 -1.42
CA VAL A 119 -19.83 20.03 -0.67
C VAL A 119 -20.53 21.37 -0.98
N GLU A 120 -20.89 21.64 -2.22
CA GLU A 120 -21.66 22.84 -2.58
C GLU A 120 -23.04 22.86 -1.91
N LEU A 121 -23.74 21.72 -1.87
CA LEU A 121 -25.02 21.59 -1.19
C LEU A 121 -24.87 21.79 0.32
N ARG A 122 -23.79 21.28 0.91
CA ARG A 122 -23.45 21.50 2.33
C ARG A 122 -23.35 22.99 2.64
N LEU A 123 -22.61 23.75 1.83
CA LEU A 123 -22.42 25.19 1.99
C LEU A 123 -23.72 25.99 1.79
N SER A 124 -24.64 25.49 0.96
CA SER A 124 -25.95 26.12 0.74
C SER A 124 -26.94 25.90 1.89
N LEU A 125 -26.67 24.97 2.83
CA LEU A 125 -27.57 24.66 3.93
C LEU A 125 -27.34 25.60 5.13
N PRO A 126 -28.39 25.93 5.90
CA PRO A 126 -28.26 26.76 7.08
C PRO A 126 -27.40 26.06 8.14
N GLY A 127 -26.26 26.67 8.47
CA GLY A 127 -25.25 26.11 9.37
C GLY A 127 -24.17 25.29 8.66
N GLU A 128 -24.09 25.35 7.32
CA GLU A 128 -23.04 24.74 6.49
C GLU A 128 -22.84 23.24 6.75
N ARG A 129 -23.94 22.54 7.10
CA ARG A 129 -23.93 21.13 7.44
C ARG A 129 -25.25 20.45 7.10
N PHE A 130 -25.15 19.16 6.79
CA PHE A 130 -26.29 18.26 6.70
C PHE A 130 -26.79 17.91 8.09
N LYS A 131 -28.09 17.98 8.28
CA LYS A 131 -28.79 17.52 9.49
C LYS A 131 -29.19 16.06 9.38
N ASN A 132 -29.58 15.63 8.17
CA ASN A 132 -30.04 14.27 7.86
C ASN A 132 -29.43 13.80 6.53
N LEU A 133 -29.22 12.50 6.39
CA LEU A 133 -28.71 11.89 5.14
C LEU A 133 -29.69 12.04 3.97
N ASP A 134 -31.00 12.15 4.22
CA ASP A 134 -32.01 12.39 3.17
C ASP A 134 -31.79 13.70 2.39
N GLN A 135 -31.06 14.66 2.96
CA GLN A 135 -30.74 15.90 2.24
C GLN A 135 -29.83 15.65 1.03
N LEU A 136 -29.06 14.56 1.04
CA LEU A 136 -28.20 14.14 -0.08
C LEU A 136 -29.03 13.69 -1.29
N LYS A 137 -30.26 13.20 -1.10
CA LYS A 137 -31.18 12.78 -2.17
C LYS A 137 -31.58 13.91 -3.13
N LYS A 138 -31.32 15.17 -2.76
CA LYS A 138 -31.45 16.32 -3.68
C LYS A 138 -30.50 16.23 -4.89
N ILE A 139 -29.41 15.49 -4.75
CA ILE A 139 -28.45 15.24 -5.84
C ILE A 139 -28.96 14.05 -6.65
N SER A 140 -29.61 14.34 -7.77
CA SER A 140 -30.02 13.34 -8.76
C SER A 140 -28.80 12.64 -9.38
N ARG A 141 -28.94 11.36 -9.76
CA ARG A 141 -27.93 10.48 -10.41
C ARG A 141 -27.00 9.68 -9.47
N VAL A 142 -27.32 9.59 -8.19
CA VAL A 142 -26.65 8.70 -7.23
C VAL A 142 -27.71 7.83 -6.55
N ASP A 143 -27.39 6.55 -6.37
CA ASP A 143 -28.23 5.64 -5.59
C ASP A 143 -27.90 5.78 -4.09
N TRP A 144 -28.54 6.77 -3.47
CA TRP A 144 -28.35 7.07 -2.05
C TRP A 144 -28.90 5.98 -1.13
N ASP A 145 -29.90 5.22 -1.57
CA ASP A 145 -30.51 4.19 -0.73
C ASP A 145 -29.55 3.02 -0.54
N THR A 146 -28.82 2.61 -1.59
CA THR A 146 -27.74 1.60 -1.49
C THR A 146 -26.59 2.10 -0.59
N ILE A 147 -26.14 3.34 -0.77
CA ILE A 147 -25.03 3.90 0.01
C ILE A 147 -25.37 4.02 1.50
N ILE A 148 -26.60 4.42 1.82
CA ILE A 148 -27.07 4.50 3.21
C ILE A 148 -27.22 3.09 3.80
N ALA A 149 -27.65 2.10 3.02
CA ALA A 149 -27.75 0.71 3.45
C ALA A 149 -26.39 0.06 3.74
N GLU A 150 -25.34 0.45 3.02
CA GLU A 150 -23.96 0.01 3.27
C GLU A 150 -23.33 0.65 4.53
N ASP A 151 -24.03 1.59 5.19
CA ASP A 151 -23.64 2.28 6.44
C ASP A 151 -22.28 3.01 6.39
N LEU A 152 -21.76 3.27 5.19
CA LEU A 152 -20.42 3.85 4.97
C LEU A 152 -20.30 5.31 5.37
N ILE A 153 -21.42 6.04 5.40
CA ILE A 153 -21.46 7.48 5.66
C ILE A 153 -22.37 7.81 6.85
N TYR A 154 -22.10 8.93 7.50
CA TYR A 154 -22.97 9.47 8.55
C TYR A 154 -22.92 11.00 8.59
N VAL A 155 -23.89 11.57 9.32
CA VAL A 155 -23.95 13.00 9.65
C VAL A 155 -23.93 13.15 11.18
N ALA A 156 -23.15 14.11 11.67
CA ALA A 156 -23.07 14.51 13.08
C ALA A 156 -23.50 15.96 13.27
#